data_AF-A0A3D4QRQ0-F1
#
_entry.id   AF-A0A3D4QRQ0-F1
#
_cell.length_a   1.000
_cell.length_b   1.000
_cell.length_c   1.000
_cell.angle_alpha   90.00
_cell.angle_beta   90.00
_cell.angle_gamma   90.00
#
_symmetry.space_group_name_H-M   'P 1'
#
loop_
_entity.id
_entity.type
_entity.pdbx_description
1 polymer ?
#
loop_
_entity_poly.entity_id
_entity_poly.type
_entity_poly.pdbx_seq_one_letter_code
_entity_poly.pdbx_strand_id
1 'polypeptide(L)'
;SSGIAVGLATNIPPHNLGEVIDGVIAVMDKPEISTAELLQKIPGPDFPTSAMIIGTEEIQKAYETGKGKILLRSSVDVEKIPGGKKQLVITELPYQVNKAALLEKILRLSEERKGVLSGISDIRDESDRQGIRAVIEIKKDGDAEKILNYLYKYSDLQITFGMNMVAIADGRPRQ
;
A
#
# COMPACT_ATOMS: atom_id res chain seq x y z
N SER A 1 -3.23 -4.97 -13.92
CA SER A 1 -2.45 -5.88 -14.79
C SER A 1 -0.98 -5.77 -14.42
N SER A 2 -0.28 -6.88 -14.21
CA SER A 2 1.17 -6.89 -14.00
C SER A 2 1.81 -7.89 -14.96
N GLY A 3 2.86 -7.49 -15.67
CA GLY A 3 3.50 -8.36 -16.66
C GLY A 3 4.91 -7.92 -17.01
N ILE A 4 5.77 -8.88 -17.30
CA ILE A 4 7.13 -8.65 -17.77
C ILE A 4 7.23 -9.29 -19.16
N ALA A 5 7.65 -8.51 -20.14
CA ALA A 5 7.93 -8.93 -21.51
C ALA A 5 9.39 -8.60 -21.86
N VAL A 6 9.86 -9.01 -23.05
CA VAL A 6 11.24 -8.76 -23.48
C VAL A 6 11.45 -7.25 -23.66
N GLY A 7 12.20 -6.65 -22.74
CA GLY A 7 12.54 -5.22 -22.74
C GLY A 7 11.43 -4.28 -22.24
N LEU A 8 10.29 -4.82 -21.77
CA LEU A 8 9.13 -4.03 -21.32
C LEU A 8 8.54 -4.63 -20.04
N ALA A 9 8.01 -3.78 -19.19
CA ALA A 9 7.21 -4.18 -18.05
C ALA A 9 5.91 -3.38 -18.05
N THR A 10 4.85 -3.96 -17.48
CA THR A 10 3.60 -3.25 -17.21
C THR A 10 3.19 -3.52 -15.76
N ASN A 11 2.72 -2.47 -15.09
CA ASN A 11 2.19 -2.53 -13.75
C ASN A 11 1.09 -1.47 -13.61
N ILE A 12 -0.14 -1.89 -13.86
CA ILE A 12 -1.36 -1.08 -13.79
C ILE A 12 -2.11 -1.50 -12.52
N PRO A 13 -2.34 -0.58 -11.57
CA PRO A 13 -3.04 -0.90 -10.34
C PRO A 13 -4.54 -1.20 -10.61
N PRO A 14 -5.23 -1.87 -9.68
CA PRO A 14 -6.69 -2.01 -9.71
C PRO A 14 -7.40 -0.68 -9.45
N HIS A 15 -8.64 -0.58 -9.91
CA HIS A 15 -9.52 0.58 -9.77
C HIS A 15 -10.94 0.13 -9.45
N ASN A 16 -11.71 1.04 -8.86
CA ASN A 16 -13.10 0.80 -8.57
C ASN A 16 -13.92 0.70 -9.86
N LEU A 17 -14.76 -0.33 -9.98
CA LEU A 17 -15.54 -0.55 -11.19
C LEU A 17 -16.53 0.59 -11.47
N GLY A 18 -17.21 1.09 -10.43
CA GLY A 18 -18.20 2.17 -10.57
C GLY A 18 -17.55 3.46 -11.05
N GLU A 19 -16.45 3.84 -10.42
CA GLU A 19 -15.67 5.04 -10.80
C GLU A 19 -15.16 4.95 -12.24
N VAL A 20 -14.65 3.78 -12.65
CA VAL A 20 -14.18 3.57 -14.03
C VAL A 20 -15.33 3.68 -15.03
N ILE A 21 -16.51 3.12 -14.73
CA ILE A 21 -17.69 3.25 -15.58
C ILE A 21 -18.10 4.73 -15.70
N ASP A 22 -18.15 5.46 -14.58
CA ASP A 22 -18.47 6.88 -14.56
C ASP A 22 -17.47 7.71 -15.38
N GLY A 23 -16.19 7.37 -15.31
CA GLY A 23 -15.15 7.99 -16.13
C GLY A 23 -15.32 7.69 -17.62
N VAL A 24 -15.66 6.46 -18.00
CA VAL A 24 -15.94 6.10 -19.40
C VAL A 24 -17.14 6.87 -19.94
N ILE A 25 -18.23 6.96 -19.17
CA ILE A 25 -19.42 7.76 -19.54
C ILE A 25 -19.03 9.24 -19.73
N ALA A 26 -18.22 9.80 -18.82
CA ALA A 26 -17.77 11.18 -18.92
C ALA A 26 -16.95 11.46 -20.19
N VAL A 27 -16.09 10.52 -20.62
CA VAL A 27 -15.36 10.63 -21.91
C VAL A 27 -16.31 10.53 -23.10
N MET A 28 -17.34 9.67 -23.03
CA MET A 28 -18.34 9.55 -24.10
C MET A 28 -19.14 10.85 -24.28
N ASP A 29 -19.52 11.51 -23.18
CA ASP A 29 -20.28 12.75 -23.20
C ASP A 29 -19.41 13.96 -23.60
N LYS A 30 -18.14 13.97 -23.18
CA LYS A 30 -17.16 15.02 -23.47
C LYS A 30 -15.83 14.39 -23.91
N PRO A 31 -15.61 14.15 -25.21
CA PRO A 31 -14.39 13.53 -25.72
C PRO A 31 -13.09 14.31 -25.41
N GLU A 32 -13.20 15.63 -25.25
CA GLU A 32 -12.09 16.54 -24.92
C GLU A 32 -11.97 16.79 -23.39
N ILE A 33 -12.51 15.89 -22.56
CA ILE A 33 -12.41 15.99 -21.11
C ILE A 33 -10.94 15.93 -20.66
N SER A 34 -10.56 16.81 -19.74
CA SER A 34 -9.20 16.84 -19.22
C SER A 34 -8.95 15.75 -18.19
N THR A 35 -7.68 15.37 -17.99
CA THR A 35 -7.29 14.42 -16.92
C THR A 35 -7.73 14.90 -15.53
N ALA A 36 -7.67 16.21 -15.27
CA ALA A 36 -8.08 16.78 -14.00
C ALA A 36 -9.59 16.61 -13.74
N GLU A 37 -10.42 16.72 -14.79
CA GLU A 37 -11.86 16.45 -14.70
C GLU A 37 -12.13 14.95 -14.54
N LEU A 38 -11.39 14.07 -15.23
CA LEU A 38 -11.51 12.63 -15.05
C LEU A 38 -11.14 12.18 -13.65
N LEU A 39 -10.14 12.80 -13.03
CA LEU A 39 -9.76 12.53 -11.63
C LEU A 39 -10.86 12.88 -10.62
N GLN A 40 -11.83 13.72 -10.98
CA GLN A 40 -13.00 13.95 -10.12
C GLN A 40 -13.97 12.75 -10.11
N LYS A 41 -13.90 11.90 -11.15
CA LYS A 41 -14.70 10.68 -11.29
C LYS A 41 -13.93 9.42 -10.89
N ILE A 42 -12.64 9.40 -11.19
CA ILE A 42 -11.71 8.31 -10.84
C ILE A 42 -10.58 8.93 -9.99
N PRO A 43 -10.78 9.12 -8.69
CA PRO A 43 -9.81 9.82 -7.83
C PRO A 43 -8.44 9.14 -7.77
N GLY A 44 -8.41 7.83 -7.95
CA GLY A 44 -7.17 7.07 -7.92
C GLY A 44 -7.41 5.56 -8.02
N PRO A 45 -6.35 4.77 -7.78
CA PRO A 45 -6.49 3.32 -7.70
C PRO A 45 -7.27 2.86 -6.47
N ASP A 46 -7.92 1.71 -6.59
CA ASP A 46 -8.67 1.05 -5.52
C ASP A 46 -8.09 -0.36 -5.30
N PHE A 47 -7.29 -0.50 -4.26
CA PHE A 47 -6.59 -1.75 -3.96
C PHE A 47 -7.48 -2.68 -3.14
N PRO A 48 -7.57 -3.99 -3.49
CA PRO A 48 -8.46 -4.93 -2.82
C PRO A 48 -8.06 -5.20 -1.35
N THR A 49 -6.86 -4.79 -0.93
CA THR A 49 -6.36 -5.00 0.44
C THR A 49 -6.65 -3.82 1.37
N SER A 50 -7.44 -2.82 0.92
CA SER A 50 -7.89 -1.62 1.66
C SER A 50 -6.79 -0.69 2.22
N ALA A 51 -5.51 -1.02 2.03
CA ALA A 51 -4.39 -0.21 2.48
C ALA A 51 -4.43 1.25 1.98
N MET A 52 -3.87 2.13 2.80
CA MET A 52 -3.91 3.58 2.59
C MET A 52 -2.92 4.02 1.52
N ILE A 53 -3.41 4.81 0.56
CA ILE A 53 -2.56 5.54 -0.38
C ILE A 53 -2.04 6.82 0.29
N ILE A 54 -0.73 7.02 0.29
CA ILE A 54 -0.08 8.20 0.87
C ILE A 54 0.42 9.11 -0.25
N GLY A 55 -0.11 10.34 -0.26
CA GLY A 55 0.23 11.37 -1.25
C GLY A 55 -0.43 11.10 -2.60
N THR A 56 -1.33 12.00 -2.99
CA THR A 56 -2.10 11.89 -4.25
C THR A 56 -1.49 12.67 -5.40
N GLU A 57 -0.49 13.52 -5.14
CA GLU A 57 0.15 14.41 -6.11
C GLU A 57 0.73 13.66 -7.32
N GLU A 58 1.30 12.47 -7.08
CA GLU A 58 1.91 11.65 -8.14
C GLU A 58 0.87 10.86 -8.94
N ILE A 59 -0.38 10.73 -8.47
CA ILE A 59 -1.44 9.98 -9.19
C ILE A 59 -1.80 10.68 -10.48
N GLN A 60 -2.01 12.00 -10.43
CA GLN A 60 -2.34 12.78 -11.63
C GLN A 60 -1.26 12.64 -12.69
N LYS A 61 0.00 12.86 -12.31
CA LYS A 61 1.15 12.70 -13.21
C LYS A 61 1.25 11.28 -13.75
N ALA A 62 0.94 10.27 -12.93
CA ALA A 62 0.93 8.89 -13.38
C ALA A 62 -0.12 8.65 -14.47
N TYR A 63 -1.32 9.24 -14.35
CA TYR A 63 -2.37 9.13 -15.37
C TYR A 63 -2.07 9.95 -16.62
N GLU A 64 -1.39 11.09 -16.50
CA GLU A 64 -0.99 11.90 -17.66
C GLU A 64 0.17 11.28 -18.45
N THR A 65 1.11 10.61 -17.78
CA THR A 65 2.36 10.13 -18.41
C THR A 65 2.46 8.61 -18.56
N GLY A 66 1.54 7.87 -17.95
CA GLY A 66 1.60 6.41 -17.83
C GLY A 66 2.60 5.89 -16.79
N LYS A 67 3.37 6.76 -16.11
CA LYS A 67 4.39 6.35 -15.12
C LYS A 67 4.29 7.16 -13.85
N GLY A 68 4.38 6.48 -12.70
CA GLY A 68 4.37 7.16 -11.42
C GLY A 68 4.71 6.24 -10.26
N LYS A 69 4.72 6.80 -9.06
CA LYS A 69 4.95 6.06 -7.83
C LYS A 69 3.87 6.40 -6.84
N ILE A 70 3.28 5.37 -6.25
CA ILE A 70 2.28 5.52 -5.20
C ILE A 70 2.84 4.86 -3.94
N LEU A 71 2.78 5.56 -2.82
CA LEU A 71 3.11 4.96 -1.53
C LEU A 71 1.87 4.28 -0.97
N LEU A 72 1.98 2.98 -0.66
CA LEU A 72 0.94 2.21 0.00
C LEU A 72 1.38 1.92 1.42
N ARG A 73 0.51 2.19 2.39
CA ARG A 73 0.78 2.04 3.82
C ARG A 73 -0.29 1.18 4.48
N SER A 74 0.15 0.27 5.34
CA SER A 74 -0.71 -0.54 6.21
C SER A 74 -1.50 0.33 7.16
N SER A 75 -2.77 0.00 7.40
CA SER A 75 -3.52 0.54 8.54
C SER A 75 -3.00 -0.12 9.83
N VAL A 76 -2.52 0.70 10.76
CA VAL A 76 -1.94 0.25 12.02
C VAL A 76 -2.44 1.12 13.17
N ASP A 77 -3.09 0.49 14.13
CA ASP A 77 -3.57 1.14 15.35
C ASP A 77 -2.59 0.93 16.51
N VAL A 78 -2.42 1.97 17.34
CA VAL A 78 -1.63 1.88 18.57
C VAL A 78 -2.56 1.69 19.75
N GLU A 79 -2.63 0.47 20.26
CA GLU A 79 -3.49 0.11 21.39
C GLU A 79 -2.71 0.07 22.71
N LYS A 80 -3.36 0.44 23.81
CA LYS A 80 -2.82 0.30 25.17
C LYS A 80 -3.33 -1.00 25.77
N ILE A 81 -2.43 -1.77 26.37
CA ILE A 81 -2.76 -3.05 27.04
C ILE A 81 -2.42 -3.00 28.53
N PRO A 82 -2.96 -3.92 29.36
CA PRO A 82 -2.69 -3.96 30.79
C PRO A 82 -1.19 -3.98 31.14
N GLY A 83 -0.83 -3.46 32.31
CA GLY A 83 0.57 -3.36 32.75
C GLY A 83 1.34 -2.17 32.17
N GLY A 84 0.67 -1.26 31.46
CA GLY A 84 1.27 -0.06 30.88
C GLY A 84 2.06 -0.32 29.59
N LYS A 85 1.88 -1.50 28.98
CA LYS A 85 2.44 -1.85 27.68
C LYS A 85 1.55 -1.30 26.56
N LYS A 86 2.09 -1.32 25.34
CA LYS A 86 1.38 -0.91 24.12
C LYS A 86 1.50 -2.03 23.08
N GLN A 87 0.66 -2.01 22.07
CA GLN A 87 0.80 -2.88 20.92
C GLN A 87 0.44 -2.14 19.63
N LEU A 88 1.11 -2.51 18.54
CA LEU A 88 0.72 -2.12 17.18
C LEU A 88 -0.19 -3.20 16.63
N VAL A 89 -1.37 -2.82 16.16
CA VAL A 89 -2.35 -3.73 15.57
C VAL A 89 -2.49 -3.40 14.10
N ILE A 90 -1.97 -4.27 13.25
CA ILE A 90 -2.03 -4.14 11.80
C ILE A 90 -3.32 -4.79 11.32
N THR A 91 -4.21 -4.00 10.74
CA THR A 91 -5.53 -4.43 10.27
C THR A 91 -5.61 -4.60 8.75
N GLU A 92 -4.73 -3.93 8.01
CA GLU A 92 -4.69 -3.95 6.55
C GLU A 92 -3.24 -3.95 6.06
N LEU A 93 -3.00 -4.59 4.91
CA LEU A 93 -1.66 -4.72 4.33
C LEU A 93 -1.60 -4.12 2.92
N PRO A 94 -0.43 -3.60 2.49
CA PRO A 94 -0.29 -3.09 1.14
C PRO A 94 -0.51 -4.18 0.10
N TYR A 95 -0.92 -3.77 -1.10
CA TYR A 95 -1.22 -4.70 -2.18
C TYR A 95 -0.01 -5.59 -2.50
N GLN A 96 -0.27 -6.90 -2.68
CA GLN A 96 0.74 -7.94 -2.93
C GLN A 96 1.75 -8.19 -1.80
N VAL A 97 1.54 -7.64 -0.59
CA VAL A 97 2.37 -7.97 0.58
C VAL A 97 1.84 -9.24 1.25
N ASN A 98 2.73 -10.21 1.45
CA ASN A 98 2.40 -11.41 2.21
C ASN A 98 2.59 -11.16 3.72
N LYS A 99 1.52 -11.40 4.51
CA LYS A 99 1.51 -11.20 5.96
C LYS A 99 2.62 -11.98 6.69
N ALA A 100 2.76 -13.28 6.40
CA ALA A 100 3.75 -14.12 7.09
C ALA A 100 5.18 -13.65 6.80
N ALA A 101 5.48 -13.34 5.53
CA ALA A 101 6.78 -12.80 5.13
C ALA A 101 7.06 -11.42 5.76
N LEU A 102 6.04 -10.56 5.89
CA LEU A 102 6.15 -9.29 6.60
C LEU A 102 6.51 -9.52 8.07
N LEU A 103 5.80 -10.40 8.78
CA LEU A 103 6.06 -10.67 10.19
C LEU A 103 7.44 -11.29 10.41
N GLU A 104 7.86 -12.21 9.54
CA GLU A 104 9.21 -12.78 9.57
C GLU A 104 10.28 -11.70 9.34
N LYS A 105 10.06 -10.79 8.40
CA LYS A 105 10.96 -9.65 8.16
C LYS A 105 11.05 -8.73 9.38
N ILE A 106 9.92 -8.45 10.06
CA ILE A 106 9.90 -7.63 11.28
C ILE A 106 10.64 -8.34 12.42
N LEU A 107 10.43 -9.65 12.59
CA LEU A 107 11.14 -10.45 13.58
C LEU A 107 12.66 -10.37 13.35
N ARG A 108 13.11 -10.63 12.11
CA ARG A 108 14.53 -10.52 11.75
C ARG A 108 15.09 -9.11 12.01
N LEU A 109 14.36 -8.06 11.64
CA LEU A 109 14.77 -6.68 11.92
C LEU A 109 14.91 -6.40 13.42
N SER A 110 14.04 -6.98 14.25
CA SER A 110 14.08 -6.81 15.71
C SER A 110 15.30 -7.49 16.35
N GLU A 111 15.76 -8.61 15.78
CA GLU A 111 16.93 -9.36 16.25
C GLU A 111 18.26 -8.74 15.78
N GLU A 112 18.34 -8.35 14.50
CA GLU A 112 19.55 -7.83 13.88
C GLU A 112 19.86 -6.39 14.30
N ARG A 113 18.84 -5.53 14.43
CA ARG A 113 19.02 -4.11 14.74
C ARG A 113 18.58 -3.79 16.16
N LYS A 114 19.50 -4.06 17.10
CA LYS A 114 19.38 -3.65 18.51
C LYS A 114 19.42 -2.12 18.62
N GLY A 115 18.24 -1.51 18.60
CA GLY A 115 18.03 -0.07 18.66
C GLY A 115 16.58 0.23 18.98
N VAL A 116 15.91 1.04 18.14
CA VAL A 116 14.48 1.37 18.29
C VAL A 116 13.60 0.11 18.41
N LEU A 117 13.95 -0.96 17.69
CA LEU A 117 13.20 -2.22 17.69
C LEU A 117 13.42 -3.11 18.92
N SER A 118 14.37 -2.77 19.80
CA SER A 118 14.57 -3.50 21.07
C SER A 118 13.37 -3.39 22.03
N GLY A 119 12.50 -2.41 21.79
CA GLY A 119 11.22 -2.25 22.48
C GLY A 119 10.15 -3.25 22.06
N ILE A 120 10.33 -4.01 20.98
CA ILE A 120 9.42 -5.11 20.62
C ILE A 120 9.63 -6.26 21.61
N SER A 121 8.53 -6.74 22.21
CA SER A 121 8.54 -7.89 23.12
C SER A 121 8.02 -9.16 22.48
N ASP A 122 7.04 -9.04 21.58
CA ASP A 122 6.42 -10.20 20.94
C ASP A 122 5.78 -9.82 19.60
N ILE A 123 5.65 -10.80 18.70
CA ILE A 123 5.02 -10.64 17.39
C ILE A 123 4.06 -11.82 17.18
N ARG A 124 2.78 -11.53 17.01
CA ARG A 124 1.72 -12.54 16.91
C ARG A 124 0.84 -12.31 15.70
N ASP A 125 0.39 -13.39 15.10
CA ASP A 125 -0.68 -13.37 14.10
C ASP A 125 -1.98 -13.81 14.78
N GLU A 126 -2.88 -12.86 15.03
CA GLU A 126 -4.19 -13.06 15.64
C GLU A 126 -5.31 -12.94 14.58
N SER A 127 -4.96 -13.08 13.29
CA SER A 127 -5.92 -13.00 12.20
C SER A 127 -6.85 -14.22 12.21
N ASP A 128 -8.08 -14.00 11.80
CA ASP A 128 -9.12 -15.03 11.73
C ASP A 128 -9.85 -14.98 10.38
N ARG A 129 -11.06 -15.56 10.32
CA ARG A 129 -11.89 -15.51 9.10
C ARG A 129 -12.53 -14.14 8.86
N GLN A 130 -12.57 -13.25 9.86
CA GLN A 130 -13.19 -11.93 9.78
C GLN A 130 -12.22 -10.86 9.29
N GLY A 131 -10.91 -11.06 9.47
CA GLY A 131 -9.93 -10.11 8.95
C GLY A 131 -8.49 -10.38 9.36
N ILE A 132 -7.62 -9.49 8.88
CA ILE A 132 -6.21 -9.48 9.29
C ILE A 132 -6.10 -8.79 10.64
N ARG A 133 -5.39 -9.42 11.57
CA ARG A 133 -5.01 -8.81 12.83
C ARG A 133 -3.64 -9.29 13.26
N ALA A 134 -2.60 -8.61 12.79
CA ALA A 134 -1.23 -8.88 13.21
C ALA A 134 -0.84 -7.94 14.35
N VAL A 135 -0.29 -8.49 15.43
CA VAL A 135 0.02 -7.76 16.67
C VAL A 135 1.52 -7.73 16.90
N ILE A 136 2.04 -6.54 17.18
CA ILE A 136 3.41 -6.35 17.65
C ILE A 136 3.34 -5.74 19.04
N GLU A 137 3.65 -6.54 20.06
CA GLU A 137 3.64 -6.08 21.44
C GLU A 137 4.92 -5.30 21.74
N ILE A 138 4.75 -4.20 22.48
CA ILE A 138 5.81 -3.26 22.82
C ILE A 138 5.97 -3.23 24.34
N LYS A 139 7.23 -3.29 24.78
CA LYS A 139 7.64 -3.16 26.18
C LYS A 139 7.20 -1.82 26.77
N LYS A 140 7.10 -1.76 28.09
CA LYS A 140 6.60 -0.59 28.83
C LYS A 140 7.40 0.69 28.57
N ASP A 141 8.70 0.55 28.36
CA ASP A 141 9.67 1.61 28.05
C ASP A 141 9.80 1.90 26.54
N GLY A 142 9.13 1.09 25.69
CA GLY A 142 9.17 1.24 24.23
C GLY A 142 8.28 2.37 23.72
N ASP A 143 8.80 3.12 22.76
CA ASP A 143 8.08 4.18 22.06
C ASP A 143 7.41 3.61 20.79
N ALA A 144 6.09 3.36 20.89
CA ALA A 144 5.30 2.76 19.83
C ALA A 144 5.33 3.56 18.51
N GLU A 145 5.31 4.89 18.58
CA GLU A 145 5.32 5.75 17.40
C GLU A 145 6.68 5.68 16.69
N LYS A 146 7.78 5.68 17.45
CA LYS A 146 9.12 5.53 16.86
C LYS A 146 9.31 4.16 16.23
N ILE A 147 8.84 3.10 16.88
CA ILE A 147 8.88 1.75 16.33
C ILE A 147 8.05 1.67 15.05
N LEU A 148 6.81 2.17 15.05
CA LEU A 148 5.94 2.16 13.89
C LEU A 148 6.56 2.92 12.71
N ASN A 149 7.07 4.15 12.94
CA ASN A 149 7.75 4.93 11.91
C ASN A 149 9.01 4.22 11.36
N TYR A 150 9.74 3.51 12.22
CA TYR A 150 10.87 2.70 11.79
C TYR A 150 10.41 1.54 10.91
N LEU A 151 9.36 0.83 11.31
CA LEU A 151 8.81 -0.28 10.54
C LEU A 151 8.27 0.19 9.19
N TYR A 152 7.57 1.32 9.10
CA TYR A 152 7.19 1.90 7.80
C TYR A 152 8.37 2.15 6.86
N LYS A 153 9.55 2.48 7.39
CA LYS A 153 10.72 2.77 6.56
C LYS A 153 11.51 1.52 6.15
N TYR A 154 11.53 0.48 6.98
CA TYR A 154 12.46 -0.64 6.83
C TYR A 154 11.78 -2.01 6.69
N SER A 155 10.47 -2.12 6.95
CA SER A 155 9.65 -3.31 6.68
C SER A 155 8.75 -3.09 5.47
N ASP A 156 7.88 -4.06 5.17
CA ASP A 156 6.87 -3.95 4.10
C ASP A 156 5.53 -3.40 4.60
N LEU A 157 5.50 -2.78 5.80
CA LEU A 157 4.32 -2.04 6.27
C LEU A 157 4.01 -0.84 5.38
N GLN A 158 5.02 -0.29 4.72
CA GLN A 158 4.84 0.70 3.67
C GLN A 158 5.71 0.34 2.47
N ILE A 159 5.12 0.30 1.30
CA ILE A 159 5.80 -0.02 0.04
C ILE A 159 5.57 1.07 -0.99
N THR A 160 6.40 1.10 -2.02
CA THR A 160 6.16 1.92 -3.21
C THR A 160 5.60 1.03 -4.31
N PHE A 161 4.37 1.30 -4.75
CA PHE A 161 3.81 0.74 -5.96
C PHE A 161 4.26 1.58 -7.16
N GLY A 162 5.14 1.01 -7.99
CA GLY A 162 5.59 1.65 -9.23
C GLY A 162 4.57 1.45 -10.34
N MET A 163 3.84 2.49 -10.70
CA MET A 163 2.94 2.49 -11.85
C MET A 163 3.74 2.56 -13.14
N ASN A 164 3.43 1.64 -14.05
CA ASN A 164 3.96 1.63 -15.40
C ASN A 164 2.88 1.09 -16.33
N MET A 165 2.04 1.98 -16.82
CA MET A 165 0.90 1.64 -17.65
C MET A 165 1.39 1.43 -19.08
N VAL A 166 1.59 0.16 -19.45
CA VAL A 166 1.94 -0.24 -20.82
C VAL A 166 0.91 -1.25 -21.29
N ALA A 167 0.33 -1.00 -22.46
CA ALA A 167 -0.66 -1.86 -23.10
C ALA A 167 -0.28 -2.10 -24.57
N ILE A 168 -0.91 -3.11 -25.19
CA ILE A 168 -0.79 -3.33 -26.64
C ILE A 168 -1.91 -2.55 -27.32
N ALA A 169 -1.55 -1.61 -28.19
CA ALA A 169 -2.47 -0.90 -29.06
C ALA A 169 -1.98 -1.05 -30.51
N ASP A 170 -2.88 -1.44 -31.42
CA ASP A 170 -2.57 -1.71 -32.83
C ASP A 170 -1.39 -2.69 -33.04
N GLY A 171 -1.32 -3.72 -32.19
CA GLY A 171 -0.27 -4.74 -32.24
C GLY A 171 1.11 -4.28 -31.76
N ARG A 172 1.22 -3.08 -31.17
CA ARG A 172 2.49 -2.54 -30.66
C ARG A 172 2.36 -2.11 -29.19
N PRO A 173 3.44 -2.23 -28.39
CA PRO A 173 3.44 -1.71 -27.04
C PRO A 173 3.36 -0.18 -27.06
N ARG A 174 2.43 0.36 -26.27
CA ARG A 174 2.25 1.78 -25.99
C ARG A 174 2.28 2.02 -24.50
N GLN A 175 2.89 3.12 -24.12
CA GLN A 175 2.72 3.72 -22.80
C GLN A 175 1.37 4.43 -22.77
#